data_AF-A0A1C4BK10-F1
#
_entry.id   AF-A0A1C4BK10-F1
#
_cell.length_a   1.000
_cell.length_b   1.000
_cell.length_c   1.000
_cell.angle_alpha   90.00
_cell.angle_beta   90.00
_cell.angle_gamma   90.00
#
_symmetry.space_group_name_H-M   'P 1'
#
loop_
_entity.id
_entity.type
_entity.pdbx_description
1 polymer ?
#
loop_
_entity_poly.entity_id
_entity_poly.type
_entity_poly.pdbx_seq_one_letter_code
_entity_poly.pdbx_strand_id
1 'polypeptide(L)' 'MLENKPTQVDAIKVKIIGKAGGNFVVNRQFYVKKGTTVMELSELAQIMRQLGAEDTIEKIITVDTKEHALVPTKAGE' A
#
# COMPACT_ATOMS: atom_id res chain seq x y z
N MET A 1 25.39 -22.88 -10.16
CA MET A 1 25.12 -21.86 -9.14
C MET A 1 24.13 -20.87 -9.75
N LEU A 2 22.83 -20.95 -9.41
CA LEU A 2 21.89 -19.86 -9.73
C LEU A 2 21.73 -19.04 -8.46
N GLU A 3 22.47 -17.95 -8.38
CA GLU A 3 22.22 -16.91 -7.39
C GLU A 3 20.84 -16.30 -7.70
N ASN A 4 19.80 -16.75 -7.00
CA ASN A 4 18.51 -16.08 -6.96
C ASN A 4 18.71 -14.72 -6.29
N LYS A 5 19.23 -13.74 -7.02
CA LYS A 5 19.17 -12.34 -6.58
C LYS A 5 17.70 -11.96 -6.53
N PRO A 6 17.16 -11.55 -5.37
CA PRO A 6 15.78 -11.09 -5.30
C PRO A 6 15.64 -9.95 -6.29
N THR A 7 14.75 -10.10 -7.28
CA THR A 7 14.41 -9.04 -8.22
C THR A 7 13.87 -7.89 -7.38
N GLN A 8 14.65 -6.83 -7.21
CA GLN A 8 14.19 -5.63 -6.54
C GLN A 8 13.04 -5.06 -7.37
N VAL A 9 11.89 -4.87 -6.73
CA VAL A 9 10.72 -4.29 -7.39
C VAL A 9 10.60 -2.84 -6.94
N ASP A 10 10.67 -1.92 -7.90
CA ASP A 10 10.39 -0.50 -7.65
C ASP A 10 9.06 -0.33 -6.93
N ALA A 11 9.04 0.50 -5.89
CA ALA A 11 7.88 0.78 -5.08
C ALA A 11 7.61 2.28 -4.99
N ILE A 12 6.32 2.62 -4.95
CA ILE A 12 5.83 3.97 -4.68
C ILE A 12 5.16 3.99 -3.31
N LYS A 13 5.22 5.14 -2.64
CA LYS A 13 4.55 5.33 -1.36
C LYS A 13 3.12 5.77 -1.61
N VAL A 14 2.16 5.13 -0.96
CA VAL A 14 0.75 5.51 -1.01
C VAL A 14 0.29 5.86 0.40
N LYS A 15 -0.44 6.95 0.53
CA LYS A 15 -1.09 7.37 1.77
C LYS A 15 -2.59 7.22 1.61
N ILE A 16 -3.21 6.45 2.49
CA ILE A 16 -4.67 6.36 2.61
C ILE A 16 -5.07 7.20 3.81
N ILE A 17 -5.96 8.16 3.58
CA ILE A 17 -6.50 9.06 4.59
C ILE A 17 -7.97 8.72 4.76
N GLY A 18 -8.36 8.50 6.01
CA GLY A 18 -9.73 8.17 6.38
C GLY A 18 -10.09 8.69 7.76
N LYS A 19 -11.24 8.24 8.25
CA LYS A 19 -11.70 8.47 9.61
C LYS A 19 -11.85 7.16 10.36
N ALA A 20 -11.54 7.14 11.64
CA ALA A 20 -11.82 6.04 12.54
C ALA A 20 -12.37 6.58 13.88
N GLY A 21 -13.24 5.82 14.53
CA GLY A 21 -13.61 6.03 15.93
C GLY A 21 -14.28 7.38 16.22
N GLY A 22 -15.27 7.79 15.43
CA GLY A 22 -16.04 9.02 15.71
C GLY A 22 -15.40 10.31 15.19
N ASN A 23 -14.78 10.23 14.01
CA ASN A 23 -14.14 11.33 13.23
C ASN A 23 -12.66 11.60 13.47
N PHE A 24 -11.91 10.72 14.14
CA PHE A 24 -10.45 10.88 14.17
C PHE A 24 -9.87 10.63 12.79
N VAL A 25 -9.12 11.60 12.28
CA VAL A 25 -8.42 11.45 10.99
C VAL A 25 -7.27 10.48 11.16
N VAL A 26 -7.27 9.43 10.35
CA VAL A 26 -6.21 8.42 10.28
C VAL A 26 -5.46 8.56 8.97
N ASN A 27 -4.13 8.41 9.03
CA ASN A 27 -3.26 8.43 7.86
C ASN A 27 -2.37 7.19 7.88
N ARG A 28 -2.53 6.33 6.88
CA ARG A 28 -1.73 5.10 6.76
C ARG A 28 -0.90 5.12 5.50
N GLN A 29 0.33 4.64 5.62
CA GLN A 29 1.30 4.65 4.55
C GLN A 29 1.63 3.22 4.13
N PHE A 30 1.61 2.98 2.83
CA PHE A 30 1.92 1.71 2.20
C PHE A 30 3.01 1.92 1.16
N TYR A 31 3.84 0.90 0.96
CA TYR A 31 4.68 0.80 -0.22
C TYR A 31 4.03 -0.21 -1.15
N VAL A 32 3.67 0.24 -2.35
CA VAL A 32 3.06 -0.60 -3.38
C VAL A 32 3.96 -0.63 -4.60
N LYS A 33 3.83 -1.66 -5.43
CA LYS A 33 4.61 -1.79 -6.66
C LYS A 33 4.41 -0.57 -7.57
N LYS A 34 5.48 -0.08 -8.20
CA LYS A 34 5.39 0.95 -9.23
C LYS A 34 4.55 0.42 -10.41
N GLY A 35 3.56 1.21 -10.82
CA GLY A 35 2.56 0.79 -11.81
C GLY A 35 1.27 0.19 -11.23
N THR A 36 1.13 0.14 -9.90
CA THR A 36 -0.15 -0.19 -9.24
C THR A 36 -1.23 0.76 -9.75
N THR A 37 -2.35 0.19 -10.19
CA THR A 37 -3.47 0.89 -10.79
C THR A 37 -4.37 1.55 -9.74
N VAL A 38 -5.17 2.53 -10.18
CA VAL A 38 -6.17 3.17 -9.30
C VAL A 38 -7.17 2.16 -8.72
N MET A 39 -7.49 1.11 -9.48
CA MET A 39 -8.40 0.04 -9.04
C MET A 39 -7.80 -0.75 -7.88
N GLU A 40 -6.55 -1.22 -8.01
CA GLU A 40 -5.83 -1.92 -6.93
C GLU A 40 -5.66 -1.06 -5.68
N LEU A 41 -5.41 0.25 -5.84
CA LEU A 41 -5.37 1.17 -4.69
C LEU A 41 -6.73 1.32 -4.01
N SER A 42 -7.82 1.29 -4.79
CA SER A 42 -9.18 1.35 -4.28
C SER A 42 -9.55 0.07 -3.53
N GLU A 43 -9.14 -1.09 -4.03
CA GLU A 43 -9.29 -2.38 -3.36
C GLU A 43 -8.53 -2.41 -2.03
N LEU A 44 -7.28 -1.94 -2.01
CA LEU A 44 -6.50 -1.80 -0.78
C LEU A 44 -7.26 -0.95 0.25
N ALA A 45 -7.80 0.20 -0.16
CA ALA A 45 -8.57 1.05 0.75
C ALA A 45 -9.87 0.40 1.25
N GLN A 46 -10.54 -0.42 0.41
CA GLN A 46 -11.71 -1.18 0.83
C GLN A 46 -11.38 -2.28 1.83
N ILE A 47 -10.28 -3.03 1.62
CA ILE A 47 -9.79 -4.04 2.58
C ILE A 47 -9.53 -3.38 3.93
N MET A 48 -8.85 -2.24 3.93
CA MET A 48 -8.55 -1.47 5.14
C MET A 48 -9.83 -1.08 5.90
N ARG A 49 -10.87 -0.65 5.19
CA ARG A 49 -12.19 -0.40 5.79
C ARG A 49 -12.83 -1.67 6.36
N GLN A 50 -12.77 -2.80 5.65
CA GLN A 50 -13.34 -4.07 6.10
C GLN A 50 -12.64 -4.63 7.34
N LEU A 51 -11.33 -4.38 7.49
CA LEU A 51 -10.55 -4.74 8.66
C LEU A 51 -10.82 -3.82 9.87
N GLY A 52 -11.70 -2.82 9.74
CA GLY A 52 -12.03 -1.86 10.79
C GLY A 52 -10.88 -0.87 11.07
N ALA A 53 -9.92 -0.76 10.16
CA ALA A 53 -8.79 0.16 10.31
C ALA A 53 -9.20 1.62 10.02
N GLU A 54 -10.24 1.80 9.20
CA GLU A 54 -10.91 3.06 8.88
C GLU A 54 -12.42 2.81 8.75
N ASP A 55 -13.26 3.68 9.32
CA ASP A 55 -14.72 3.65 9.13
C ASP A 55 -15.10 4.18 7.74
N THR A 56 -14.37 5.20 7.28
CA THR A 56 -14.58 5.87 5.99
C THR A 56 -13.24 6.24 5.37
N ILE A 57 -13.10 6.03 4.06
CA ILE A 57 -11.95 6.48 3.28
C ILE A 57 -12.27 7.84 2.67
N GLU A 58 -11.44 8.84 2.93
CA GLU A 58 -11.62 10.20 2.41
C GLU A 58 -10.73 10.47 1.19
N LYS A 59 -9.48 9.99 1.21
CA LYS A 59 -8.52 10.28 0.14
C LYS A 59 -7.43 9.21 0.03
N ILE A 60 -7.00 8.97 -1.20
CA ILE A 60 -5.79 8.19 -1.50
C ILE A 60 -4.79 9.13 -2.19
N ILE A 61 -3.56 9.18 -1.70
CA ILE A 61 -2.48 10.03 -2.23
C ILE A 61 -1.31 9.15 -2.59
N THR A 62 -0.92 9.14 -3.86
CA THR A 62 0.34 8.56 -4.31
C THR A 62 1.46 9.58 -4.13
N VAL A 63 2.49 9.24 -3.38
CA VAL A 63 3.71 10.03 -3.23
C VAL A 63 4.83 9.27 -3.94
N ASP A 64 5.32 9.84 -5.03
CA ASP A 64 6.53 9.36 -5.67
C ASP A 64 7.71 9.71 -4.76
N THR A 65 8.12 8.77 -3.92
CA THR A 65 9.31 8.90 -3.08
C THR A 65 10.46 8.22 -3.79
N LYS A 66 11.61 8.89 -3.88
CA LYS A 66 12.85 8.32 -4.43
C LYS A 66 13.04 6.88 -3.95
N GLU A 67 13.13 6.00 -4.94
CA GLU A 67 13.32 4.53 -4.93
C GLU A 67 13.26 3.83 -3.56
N HIS A 68 12.10 3.25 -3.26
CA HIS A 68 12.00 2.14 -2.31
C HIS A 68 11.90 0.83 -3.09
N ALA A 69 12.64 -0.20 -2.70
CA ALA A 69 12.54 -1.52 -3.29
C ALA A 69 11.70 -2.44 -2.39
N LEU A 70 10.67 -3.07 -2.96
CA LEU A 70 10.00 -4.20 -2.32
C LEU A 70 10.83 -5.46 -2.58
N VAL A 71 11.12 -6.21 -1.51
CA VAL A 71 11.72 -7.54 -1.63
C VAL A 71 10.57 -8.55 -1.72
N PRO A 72 10.38 -9.23 -2.85
CA PRO A 72 9.38 -10.27 -2.95
C PRO A 72 9.74 -11.40 -1.98
N THR A 73 8.95 -11.54 -0.92
CA THR A 73 9.08 -12.68 -0.03
C THR A 73 8.34 -13.83 -0.70
N LYS A 74 9.04 -14.91 -1.06
CA LYS A 74 8.36 -16.13 -1.53
C LYS A 74 7.42 -16.58 -0.42
N ALA A 75 6.11 -16.49 -0.64
CA ALA A 75 5.15 -17.23 0.16
C ALA A 75 5.48 -18.71 -0.06
N GLY A 76 5.91 -19.40 0.99
CA GLY A 76 6.25 -20.83 0.91
C GLY A 76 5.04 -21.63 0.47
N GLU A 77 5.27 -22.53 -0.48
CA GLU A 77 4.38 -23.63 -0.86
C GLU A 77 4.10 -24.58 0.32
#